data_AF-A0A959A1C6-F1
#
_entry.id   AF-A0A959A1C6-F1
#
_cell.length_a   1.000
_cell.length_b   1.000
_cell.length_c   1.000
_cell.angle_alpha   90.00
_cell.angle_beta   90.00
_cell.angle_gamma   90.00
#
_symmetry.space_group_name_H-M   'P 1'
#
loop_
_entity.id
_entity.type
_entity.pdbx_description
1 polymer ?
#
loop_
_entity_poly.entity_id
_entity_poly.type
_entity_poly.pdbx_seq_one_letter_code
_entity_poly.pdbx_strand_id
1 'polypeptide(L)'
;MSVYTTEIASDQLISDNPIHQRLLKAYYVAEQYVKGDLLEVGCGEGRGVELLAPKASSYTAVDKIEEVIEKLEGNYPEGKFVQANIPPLPFDDGSFDTVVSFQVIEHIKDDTTFLKEIHRVLKP
;
A
#
# COMPACT_ATOMS: atom_id res chain seq x y z
N MET A 1 33.44 -22.17 -24.03
CA MET A 1 32.03 -21.82 -23.74
C MET A 1 31.92 -21.79 -22.23
N SER A 2 31.92 -20.62 -21.60
CA SER A 2 31.84 -20.51 -20.15
C SER A 2 30.39 -20.63 -19.74
N VAL A 3 30.04 -21.71 -19.04
CA VAL A 3 28.72 -21.89 -18.43
C VAL A 3 28.74 -21.10 -17.13
N TYR A 4 28.02 -19.97 -17.09
CA TYR A 4 27.80 -19.23 -15.85
C TYR A 4 26.69 -19.95 -15.08
N THR A 5 27.04 -20.58 -13.95
CA THR A 5 26.14 -21.42 -13.14
C THR A 5 25.64 -20.72 -11.87
N THR A 6 25.81 -19.41 -11.76
CA THR A 6 25.29 -18.65 -10.60
C THR A 6 24.01 -17.96 -11.03
N GLU A 7 22.90 -18.25 -10.37
CA GLU A 7 21.67 -17.45 -10.49
C GLU A 7 22.02 -16.02 -10.06
N ILE A 8 22.00 -15.09 -11.01
CA ILE A 8 22.20 -13.66 -10.73
C ILE A 8 20.81 -13.05 -10.69
N ALA A 9 20.35 -12.73 -9.47
CA ALA A 9 19.13 -11.97 -9.26
C ALA A 9 19.28 -10.58 -9.89
N SER A 10 18.43 -10.25 -10.86
CA SER A 10 18.38 -8.93 -11.49
C SER A 10 17.74 -7.90 -10.56
N ASP A 11 18.40 -6.75 -10.41
CA ASP A 11 17.84 -5.58 -9.72
C ASP A 11 16.73 -4.89 -10.53
N GLN A 12 16.70 -5.09 -11.84
CA GLN A 12 15.74 -4.49 -12.77
C GLN A 12 14.49 -5.34 -13.00
N LEU A 13 14.61 -6.67 -13.00
CA LEU A 13 13.45 -7.56 -13.15
C LEU A 13 12.73 -7.68 -11.80
N ILE A 14 11.51 -7.15 -11.75
CA ILE A 14 10.65 -7.17 -10.55
C ILE A 14 10.49 -8.59 -9.96
N SER A 15 10.31 -9.60 -10.83
CA SER A 15 10.16 -11.01 -10.43
C SER A 15 11.45 -11.63 -9.89
N ASP A 16 12.60 -11.04 -10.20
CA ASP A 16 13.94 -11.53 -9.84
C ASP A 16 14.63 -10.62 -8.80
N ASN A 17 13.84 -9.76 -8.13
CA ASN A 17 14.31 -8.82 -7.12
C ASN A 17 13.85 -9.27 -5.71
N PRO A 18 14.74 -9.74 -4.83
CA PRO A 18 14.37 -10.32 -3.54
C PRO A 18 13.75 -9.31 -2.56
N ILE A 19 14.13 -8.03 -2.65
CA ILE A 19 13.53 -6.97 -1.81
C ILE A 19 12.10 -6.72 -2.28
N HIS A 20 11.89 -6.60 -3.59
CA HIS A 20 10.56 -6.46 -4.16
C HIS A 20 9.65 -7.62 -3.73
N GLN A 21 10.09 -8.86 -3.89
CA GLN A 21 9.31 -10.05 -3.51
C GLN A 21 8.97 -10.06 -2.02
N ARG A 22 9.92 -9.66 -1.16
CA ARG A 22 9.69 -9.56 0.29
C ARG A 22 8.60 -8.54 0.63
N LEU A 23 8.64 -7.37 0.00
CA LEU A 23 7.63 -6.32 0.22
C LEU A 23 6.26 -6.72 -0.33
N LEU A 24 6.23 -7.43 -1.47
CA LEU A 24 4.99 -7.87 -2.10
C LEU A 24 4.28 -8.98 -1.31
N LYS A 25 5.02 -9.78 -0.52
CA LYS A 25 4.44 -10.92 0.21
C LYS A 25 3.31 -10.52 1.17
N ALA A 26 3.43 -9.37 1.83
CA ALA A 26 2.40 -8.89 2.75
C ALA A 26 1.07 -8.64 2.02
N TYR A 27 1.14 -8.09 0.80
CA TYR A 27 -0.04 -7.85 -0.03
C TYR A 27 -0.73 -9.17 -0.43
N TYR A 28 0.01 -10.20 -0.85
CA TYR A 28 -0.57 -11.51 -1.15
C TYR A 28 -1.27 -12.15 0.05
N VAL A 29 -0.71 -11.97 1.25
CA VAL A 29 -1.35 -12.47 2.48
C VAL A 29 -2.60 -11.66 2.80
N ALA A 30 -2.57 -10.35 2.59
CA ALA A 30 -3.68 -9.46 2.87
C ALA A 30 -4.85 -9.60 1.89
N GLU A 31 -4.58 -9.99 0.64
CA GLU A 31 -5.57 -10.15 -0.44
C GLU A 31 -6.82 -10.92 0.00
N GLN A 32 -6.66 -11.99 0.78
CA GLN A 32 -7.77 -12.83 1.27
C GLN A 32 -8.67 -12.15 2.33
N TYR A 33 -8.20 -11.06 2.94
CA TYR A 33 -8.92 -10.31 3.97
C TYR A 33 -9.57 -9.03 3.42
N VAL A 34 -9.20 -8.61 2.21
CA VAL A 34 -9.76 -7.40 1.58
C VAL A 34 -11.22 -7.60 1.21
N LYS A 35 -12.04 -6.64 1.62
CA LYS A 35 -13.46 -6.53 1.27
C LYS A 35 -13.92 -5.08 1.40
N GLY A 36 -15.00 -4.72 0.68
CA GLY A 36 -15.64 -3.41 0.81
C GLY A 36 -14.72 -2.25 0.44
N ASP A 37 -14.89 -1.12 1.11
CA ASP A 37 -14.06 0.07 0.89
C ASP A 37 -12.68 -0.12 1.54
N LEU A 38 -11.61 -0.13 0.73
CA LEU A 38 -10.24 -0.34 1.17
C LEU A 38 -9.49 0.99 1.29
N LEU A 39 -8.78 1.17 2.41
CA LEU A 39 -7.73 2.17 2.57
C LEU A 39 -6.35 1.51 2.68
N GLU A 40 -5.45 1.86 1.77
CA GLU A 40 -4.01 1.61 1.91
C GLU A 40 -3.31 2.83 2.51
N VAL A 41 -2.72 2.66 3.69
CA VAL A 41 -1.99 3.71 4.40
C VAL A 41 -0.49 3.56 4.15
N GLY A 42 0.11 4.55 3.48
CA GLY A 42 1.50 4.57 2.99
C GLY A 42 1.68 3.69 1.76
N CYS A 43 1.03 4.04 0.65
CA CYS A 43 0.99 3.22 -0.56
C CYS A 43 2.31 3.18 -1.35
N GLY A 44 3.22 4.12 -1.13
CA GLY A 44 4.44 4.26 -1.91
C GLY A 44 4.14 4.18 -3.40
N GLU A 45 4.99 3.48 -4.18
CA GLU A 45 4.83 3.37 -5.63
C GLU A 45 3.60 2.54 -6.11
N GLY A 46 2.66 2.21 -5.23
CA GLY A 46 1.40 1.54 -5.59
C GLY A 46 1.53 0.02 -5.78
N ARG A 47 2.40 -0.64 -5.01
CA ARG A 47 2.60 -2.10 -5.10
C ARG A 47 1.32 -2.89 -4.85
N GLY A 48 0.43 -2.35 -4.01
CA GLY A 48 -0.83 -2.98 -3.66
C GLY A 48 -1.93 -2.82 -4.69
N VAL A 49 -1.84 -1.85 -5.61
CA VAL A 49 -2.99 -1.43 -6.43
C VAL A 49 -3.51 -2.58 -7.28
N GLU A 50 -2.65 -3.19 -8.08
CA GLU A 50 -3.07 -4.26 -9.01
C GLU A 50 -3.51 -5.54 -8.29
N LEU A 51 -3.03 -5.79 -7.07
CA LEU A 51 -3.35 -7.00 -6.32
C LEU A 51 -4.62 -6.84 -5.48
N LEU A 52 -4.78 -5.69 -4.82
CA LEU A 52 -5.84 -5.48 -3.83
C LEU A 52 -7.06 -4.78 -4.42
N ALA A 53 -6.90 -3.85 -5.38
CA ALA A 53 -8.04 -3.13 -5.95
C ALA A 53 -9.10 -4.06 -6.57
N PRO A 54 -8.75 -5.16 -7.28
CA PRO A 54 -9.76 -6.10 -7.80
C PRO A 54 -10.56 -6.86 -6.73
N LYS A 55 -10.16 -6.80 -5.46
CA LYS A 55 -10.86 -7.44 -4.33
C LYS A 55 -11.72 -6.48 -3.52
N ALA A 56 -11.47 -5.18 -3.66
CA ALA A 56 -12.18 -4.13 -2.95
C ALA A 56 -13.37 -3.61 -3.77
N SER A 57 -14.36 -3.04 -3.10
CA SER A 57 -15.45 -2.27 -3.73
C SER A 57 -14.97 -0.89 -4.17
N SER A 58 -14.03 -0.30 -3.42
CA SER A 58 -13.33 0.93 -3.78
C SER A 58 -11.90 0.90 -3.23
N TYR A 59 -10.97 1.55 -3.93
CA TYR A 59 -9.56 1.62 -3.54
C TYR A 59 -9.18 3.07 -3.23
N THR A 60 -8.88 3.34 -1.97
CA THR A 60 -8.27 4.61 -1.54
C THR A 60 -6.87 4.35 -1.02
N ALA A 61 -5.93 5.22 -1.36
CA ALA A 61 -4.56 5.14 -0.89
C ALA A 61 -4.06 6.52 -0.44
N VAL A 62 -3.23 6.54 0.60
CA VAL A 62 -2.63 7.77 1.13
C VAL A 62 -1.12 7.64 1.26
N ASP A 63 -0.39 8.66 0.85
CA ASP A 63 1.06 8.80 1.05
C ASP A 63 1.43 10.28 1.22
N LYS A 64 2.59 10.55 1.81
CA LYS A 64 3.09 11.92 1.99
C LYS A 64 3.76 12.49 0.75
N ILE A 65 4.24 11.62 -0.16
CA ILE A 65 5.02 12.00 -1.34
C ILE A 65 4.08 12.37 -2.48
N GLU A 66 4.01 13.65 -2.83
CA GLU A 66 3.12 14.19 -3.86
C GLU A 66 3.36 13.58 -5.23
N GLU A 67 4.63 13.45 -5.65
CA GLU A 67 5.00 12.93 -6.96
C GLU A 67 4.56 11.47 -7.16
N VAL A 68 4.48 10.72 -6.06
CA VAL A 68 4.00 9.33 -6.06
C VAL A 68 2.49 9.30 -6.25
N ILE A 69 1.76 10.18 -5.55
CA ILE A 69 0.30 10.30 -5.68
C ILE A 69 -0.08 10.70 -7.11
N GLU A 70 0.53 11.74 -7.67
CA GLU A 70 0.27 12.18 -9.05
C GLU A 70 0.50 11.07 -10.07
N LYS A 71 1.60 10.30 -9.90
CA LYS A 71 1.90 9.16 -10.77
C LYS A 71 0.84 8.07 -10.68
N LEU A 72 0.35 7.77 -9.48
CA LEU A 72 -0.67 6.74 -9.28
C LEU A 72 -2.03 7.17 -9.83
N GLU A 73 -2.42 8.43 -9.64
CA GLU A 73 -3.64 8.98 -10.25
C GLU A 73 -3.62 8.85 -11.78
N GLY A 74 -2.48 9.14 -12.41
CA GLY A 74 -2.32 9.00 -13.86
C GLY A 74 -2.39 7.54 -14.35
N ASN A 75 -1.85 6.60 -13.57
CA ASN A 75 -1.79 5.18 -13.96
C ASN A 75 -3.09 4.42 -13.64
N TYR A 76 -3.80 4.82 -12.59
CA TYR A 76 -4.95 4.08 -12.04
C TYR A 76 -6.14 5.02 -11.79
N PRO A 77 -6.80 5.53 -12.85
CA PRO A 77 -7.84 6.56 -12.71
C PRO A 77 -9.10 6.13 -11.94
N GLU A 78 -9.30 4.82 -11.74
CA GLU A 78 -10.40 4.25 -10.94
C GLU A 78 -10.10 4.30 -9.42
N GLY A 79 -8.84 4.49 -9.03
CA GLY A 79 -8.42 4.59 -7.64
C GLY A 79 -8.47 6.02 -7.12
N LYS A 80 -8.65 6.18 -5.81
CA LYS A 80 -8.55 7.46 -5.12
C LYS A 80 -7.20 7.56 -4.41
N PHE A 81 -6.36 8.50 -4.81
CA PHE A 81 -5.05 8.71 -4.17
C PHE A 81 -5.06 10.06 -3.45
N VAL A 82 -4.53 10.10 -2.23
CA VAL A 82 -4.57 11.26 -1.37
C VAL A 82 -3.18 11.57 -0.85
N GLN A 83 -2.72 12.80 -1.09
CA GLN A 83 -1.49 13.29 -0.48
C GLN A 83 -1.78 13.77 0.95
N ALA A 84 -1.09 13.21 1.95
CA ALA A 84 -1.17 13.69 3.32
C ALA A 84 0.03 13.26 4.18
N ASN A 85 0.42 14.14 5.11
CA ASN A 85 1.26 13.75 6.24
C ASN A 85 0.36 13.18 7.34
N ILE A 86 0.73 12.01 7.87
CA ILE A 86 -0.06 11.28 8.87
C ILE A 86 0.80 10.99 10.11
N PRO A 87 0.20 10.90 11.30
CA PRO A 87 -1.21 11.20 11.64
C PRO A 87 -1.52 12.72 11.72
N PRO A 88 -2.80 13.15 11.62
CA PRO A 88 -4.03 12.34 11.50
C PRO A 88 -4.32 11.86 10.07
N LEU A 89 -5.22 10.88 9.93
CA LEU A 89 -5.70 10.43 8.62
C LEU A 89 -6.78 11.38 8.10
N PRO A 90 -6.72 11.85 6.83
CA PRO A 90 -7.64 12.84 6.27
C PRO A 90 -8.98 12.22 5.80
N PHE A 91 -9.56 11.33 6.62
CA PHE A 91 -10.78 10.60 6.31
C PHE A 91 -11.75 10.64 7.48
N ASP A 92 -13.04 10.53 7.19
CA ASP A 92 -14.11 10.51 8.20
C ASP A 92 -14.12 9.18 8.97
N ASP A 93 -14.69 9.21 10.17
CA ASP A 93 -14.88 8.03 11.03
C ASP A 93 -15.71 6.95 10.30
N GLY A 94 -15.33 5.68 10.46
CA GLY A 94 -16.10 4.56 9.89
C GLY A 94 -16.25 4.58 8.37
N SER A 95 -15.25 5.10 7.65
CA SER A 95 -15.29 5.21 6.18
C SER A 95 -14.90 3.91 5.46
N PHE A 96 -14.11 3.03 6.08
CA PHE A 96 -13.51 1.88 5.39
C PHE A 96 -13.85 0.53 6.03
N ASP A 97 -14.08 -0.48 5.20
CA ASP A 97 -14.29 -1.87 5.63
C ASP A 97 -12.96 -2.58 5.89
N THR A 98 -11.91 -2.19 5.17
CA THR A 98 -10.57 -2.75 5.30
C THR A 98 -9.52 -1.63 5.32
N VAL A 99 -8.55 -1.73 6.22
CA VAL A 99 -7.35 -0.89 6.21
C VAL A 99 -6.12 -1.78 6.13
N VAL A 100 -5.19 -1.49 5.23
CA VAL A 100 -3.86 -2.12 5.17
C VAL A 100 -2.77 -1.07 5.32
N SER A 101 -1.67 -1.43 5.97
CA SER A 101 -0.50 -0.57 6.09
C SER A 101 0.75 -1.45 6.23
N PHE A 102 1.70 -1.31 5.30
CA PHE A 102 2.88 -2.17 5.23
C PHE A 102 4.15 -1.31 5.19
N GLN A 103 5.05 -1.55 6.14
CA GLN A 103 6.34 -0.83 6.25
C GLN A 103 6.18 0.69 6.45
N VAL A 104 5.20 1.10 7.25
CA VAL A 104 4.90 2.51 7.52
C VAL A 104 5.10 2.88 8.98
N ILE A 105 4.61 2.06 9.92
CA ILE A 105 4.57 2.39 11.35
C ILE A 105 5.97 2.67 11.93
N GLU A 106 7.01 2.02 11.41
CA GLU A 106 8.40 2.24 11.80
C GLU A 106 8.92 3.66 11.49
N HIS A 107 8.24 4.39 10.60
CA HIS A 107 8.55 5.77 10.24
C HIS A 107 7.67 6.79 10.97
N ILE A 108 6.68 6.34 11.74
CA ILE A 108 5.75 7.21 12.46
C ILE A 108 6.26 7.48 13.87
N LYS A 109 6.43 8.76 14.22
CA LYS A 109 6.88 9.16 15.56
C LYS A 109 5.79 9.01 16.63
N ASP A 110 4.55 9.32 16.29
CA ASP A 110 3.38 9.14 17.16
C ASP A 110 2.55 7.94 16.67
N ASP A 111 3.10 6.74 16.89
CA ASP A 111 2.51 5.47 16.48
C ASP A 111 1.18 5.18 17.21
N THR A 112 1.04 5.69 18.43
CA THR A 112 -0.17 5.56 19.24
C THR A 112 -1.34 6.31 18.60
N THR A 113 -1.14 7.56 18.19
CA THR A 113 -2.19 8.30 17.46
C THR A 113 -2.44 7.66 16.10
N PHE A 114 -1.41 7.18 15.40
CA PHE A 114 -1.58 6.47 14.14
C PHE A 114 -2.47 5.22 14.25
N LEU A 115 -2.26 4.36 15.25
CA LEU A 115 -3.12 3.20 15.48
C LEU A 115 -4.56 3.60 15.86
N LYS A 116 -4.73 4.68 16.62
CA LYS A 116 -6.07 5.23 16.93
C LYS A 116 -6.78 5.74 15.68
N GLU A 117 -6.06 6.40 14.77
CA GLU A 117 -6.60 6.87 13.51
C GLU A 117 -7.00 5.72 12.59
N ILE A 118 -6.17 4.67 12.49
CA ILE A 118 -6.53 3.44 11.75
C ILE A 118 -7.83 2.84 12.31
N HIS A 119 -7.95 2.73 13.63
CA HIS A 119 -9.18 2.25 14.26
C HIS A 119 -10.37 3.18 14.00
N ARG A 120 -10.17 4.51 14.07
CA ARG A 120 -11.22 5.51 13.87
C ARG A 120 -11.85 5.42 12.48
N VAL A 121 -11.05 5.21 11.44
CA VAL A 121 -11.54 5.17 10.06
C VAL A 121 -12.16 3.82 9.66
N LEU A 122 -11.98 2.77 10.47
CA LEU A 122 -12.62 1.46 10.25
C LEU A 122 -14.10 1.48 10.66
N LYS A 123 -14.95 0.86 9.85
CA LYS A 123 -16.37 0.61 10.16
C LYS A 123 -16.49 -0.33 11.40
N PRO A 124 -17.49 -0.11 12.28
CA PRO A 124 -17.73 -0.95 13.47
C PRO A 124 -18.06 -2.42 13.17
#